data_AF-A0A0F8Y6P1-F1
#
_entry.id   AF-A0A0F8Y6P1-F1
#
_cell.length_a   1.000
_cell.length_b   1.000
_cell.length_c   1.000
_cell.angle_alpha   90.00
_cell.angle_beta   90.00
_cell.angle_gamma   90.00
#
_symmetry.space_group_name_H-M   'P 1'
#
loop_
_entity.id
_entity.type
_entity.pdbx_description
1 polymer ?
#
loop_
_entity_poly.entity_id
_entity_poly.type
_entity_poly.pdbx_seq_one_letter_code
_entity_poly.pdbx_strand_id
1 'polypeptide(L)'
;MARINKKAQRFTISDLGTIAIALVVAAVILGMGATILEKIQGTQTINGTAYNATGFGLTGMNTMAEFIPTIAIVAVAAIVIGIILVFFGRPR
;
A
#
# COMPACT_ATOMS: atom_id res chain seq x y z
N MET A 1 -36.75 -5.20 -19.55
CA MET A 1 -35.73 -4.16 -19.81
C MET A 1 -35.19 -3.65 -18.47
N ALA A 2 -34.01 -4.11 -18.04
CA ALA A 2 -33.40 -3.68 -16.78
C ALA A 2 -32.52 -2.44 -17.00
N ARG A 3 -32.86 -1.31 -16.35
CA ARG A 3 -32.02 -0.11 -16.36
C ARG A 3 -30.83 -0.36 -15.43
N ILE A 4 -29.66 -0.61 -16.02
CA ILE A 4 -28.39 -0.66 -15.28
C ILE A 4 -28.12 0.76 -14.75
N ASN A 5 -28.38 0.98 -13.47
CA ASN A 5 -28.07 2.24 -12.79
C ASN A 5 -26.58 2.25 -12.44
N LYS A 6 -25.73 2.54 -13.44
CA LYS A 6 -24.29 2.69 -13.25
C LYS A 6 -24.03 4.04 -12.57
N LYS A 7 -24.14 4.08 -11.24
CA LYS A 7 -23.60 5.22 -10.45
C LYS A 7 -22.09 5.23 -10.70
N ALA A 8 -21.65 6.05 -11.65
CA ALA A 8 -20.24 6.36 -11.81
C ALA A 8 -19.77 6.94 -10.46
N GLN A 9 -19.01 6.14 -9.71
CA GLN A 9 -18.40 6.55 -8.46
C GLN A 9 -17.52 7.76 -8.79
N ARG A 10 -17.99 8.95 -8.40
CA ARG A 10 -17.24 10.18 -8.62
C ARG A 10 -16.09 10.16 -7.62
N PHE A 11 -14.89 9.82 -8.11
CA PHE A 11 -13.67 10.03 -7.33
C PHE A 11 -13.57 11.51 -6.98
N THR A 12 -13.64 11.81 -5.70
CA THR A 12 -13.51 13.17 -5.16
C THR A 12 -12.05 13.42 -4.75
N ILE A 13 -11.67 14.70 -4.64
CA ILE A 13 -10.35 15.08 -4.11
C ILE A 13 -10.15 14.53 -2.68
N SER A 14 -11.23 14.32 -1.92
CA SER A 14 -11.16 13.68 -0.60
C SER A 14 -10.70 12.22 -0.68
N ASP A 15 -11.06 11.49 -1.74
CA ASP A 15 -10.64 10.09 -1.91
C ASP A 15 -9.14 9.98 -2.18
N LEU A 16 -8.56 10.99 -2.85
CA LEU A 16 -7.13 11.10 -3.05
C LEU A 16 -6.37 11.26 -1.72
N GLY A 17 -6.87 12.12 -0.83
CA GLY A 17 -6.33 12.30 0.51
C GLY A 17 -6.35 11.00 1.32
N THR A 18 -7.46 10.27 1.27
CA THR A 18 -7.60 8.98 1.97
C THR A 18 -6.62 7.93 1.45
N ILE A 19 -6.42 7.83 0.13
CA ILE A 19 -5.44 6.90 -0.47
C ILE A 19 -4.01 7.25 -0.05
N ALA A 20 -3.65 8.53 -0.06
CA ALA A 20 -2.33 8.97 0.36
C ALA A 20 -2.06 8.63 1.83
N ILE A 21 -3.04 8.87 2.72
CA ILE A 21 -2.94 8.50 4.14
C ILE A 21 -2.81 6.99 4.30
N ALA A 22 -3.59 6.20 3.56
CA ALA A 22 -3.53 4.74 3.63
C ALA A 22 -2.14 4.20 3.24
N LEU A 23 -1.51 4.78 2.20
CA LEU A 23 -0.14 4.43 1.81
C LEU A 23 0.88 4.77 2.91
N VAL A 24 0.76 5.94 3.53
CA VAL A 24 1.64 6.35 4.63
C VAL A 24 1.47 5.40 5.82
N VAL A 25 0.24 5.09 6.20
CA VAL A 25 -0.05 4.16 7.31
C VAL A 25 0.53 2.77 7.03
N ALA A 26 0.39 2.26 5.81
CA ALA A 26 0.98 0.98 5.42
C ALA A 26 2.52 0.98 5.57
N ALA A 27 3.18 2.06 5.14
CA ALA A 27 4.62 2.21 5.30
C ALA A 27 5.06 2.25 6.78
N VAL A 28 4.31 2.95 7.62
CA VAL A 28 4.57 3.01 9.06
C VAL A 28 4.40 1.63 9.70
N ILE A 29 3.34 0.90 9.38
CA ILE A 29 3.10 -0.45 9.94
C ILE A 29 4.23 -1.41 9.55
N LEU A 30 4.65 -1.40 8.28
CA LEU A 30 5.75 -2.25 7.82
C LEU A 30 7.08 -1.89 8.50
N GLY A 31 7.40 -0.59 8.59
CA GLY A 31 8.60 -0.13 9.27
C GLY A 31 8.61 -0.47 10.76
N MET A 32 7.52 -0.18 11.47
CA MET A 32 7.38 -0.51 12.89
C MET A 32 7.41 -2.02 13.14
N GLY A 33 6.74 -2.81 12.29
CA GLY A 33 6.76 -4.26 12.35
C GLY A 33 8.17 -4.82 12.23
N ALA A 34 8.96 -4.30 11.28
CA ALA A 34 10.34 -4.71 11.07
C ALA A 34 11.21 -4.38 12.29
N THR A 35 11.09 -3.17 12.83
CA THR A 35 11.82 -2.77 14.05
C THR A 35 11.48 -3.65 15.25
N ILE A 36 10.21 -4.03 15.41
CA ILE A 36 9.80 -4.94 16.50
C ILE A 36 10.43 -6.33 16.30
N LEU A 37 10.36 -6.87 15.08
CA LEU A 37 10.95 -8.17 14.77
C LEU A 37 12.47 -8.20 14.96
N GLU A 38 13.16 -7.12 14.60
CA GLU A 38 14.60 -6.95 14.79
C GLU A 38 14.95 -6.98 16.29
N LYS A 39 14.20 -6.24 17.11
CA LYS A 39 14.39 -6.26 18.58
C LYS A 39 14.13 -7.65 19.17
N ILE A 40 13.11 -8.37 18.69
CA ILE A 40 12.82 -9.73 19.13
C ILE A 40 13.97 -10.66 18.74
N GLN A 41 14.42 -10.62 17.48
CA GLN A 41 15.54 -11.44 17.01
C GLN A 41 16.82 -11.18 17.81
N GLY A 42 17.10 -9.92 18.15
CA GLY A 42 18.26 -9.53 18.96
C GLY A 42 18.29 -10.11 20.39
N THR A 43 17.17 -10.65 20.88
CA THR A 43 17.09 -11.34 22.19
C THR A 43 17.21 -12.86 22.09
N GLN A 44 17.33 -13.41 20.88
CA GLN A 44 17.32 -14.85 20.63
C GLN A 44 18.74 -15.39 20.43
N THR A 45 18.95 -16.66 20.77
CA THR A 45 20.19 -17.37 20.48
C THR A 45 20.40 -17.47 18.97
N ILE A 46 21.56 -17.02 18.50
CA ILE A 46 21.96 -17.09 17.08
C ILE A 46 21.83 -18.53 16.56
N ASN A 47 21.25 -18.69 15.36
CA ASN A 47 20.93 -19.97 14.72
C ASN A 47 19.88 -20.84 15.42
N GLY A 48 19.21 -20.33 16.46
CA GLY A 48 18.03 -20.98 17.02
C GLY A 48 16.86 -20.98 16.05
N THR A 49 15.91 -21.90 16.24
CA THR A 49 14.67 -21.96 15.45
C THR A 49 13.91 -20.64 15.47
N ALA A 50 13.82 -20.00 16.64
CA ALA A 50 13.19 -18.70 16.82
C ALA A 50 13.94 -17.58 16.06
N TYR A 51 15.28 -17.58 16.09
CA TYR A 51 16.14 -16.62 15.37
C TYR A 51 15.97 -16.71 13.86
N ASN A 52 15.87 -17.93 13.34
CA ASN A 52 15.65 -18.16 11.91
C ASN A 52 14.23 -17.76 11.50
N ALA A 53 13.22 -18.02 12.35
CA ALA A 53 11.84 -17.63 12.08
C ALA A 53 11.66 -16.10 12.06
N THR A 54 12.26 -15.39 13.02
CA THR A 54 12.24 -13.91 13.04
C THR A 54 13.04 -13.33 11.87
N GLY A 55 14.16 -13.94 11.48
CA GLY A 55 14.93 -13.56 10.30
C GLY A 55 14.17 -13.75 8.98
N PHE A 56 13.39 -14.83 8.87
CA PHE A 56 12.47 -15.01 7.74
C PHE A 56 11.36 -13.94 7.75
N GLY A 57 10.81 -13.63 8.93
CA GLY A 57 9.82 -12.56 9.09
C GLY A 57 10.38 -11.19 8.68
N LEU A 58 11.62 -10.86 9.06
CA LEU A 58 12.30 -9.63 8.67
C LEU A 58 12.50 -9.55 7.16
N THR A 59 12.95 -10.64 6.55
CA THR A 59 13.07 -10.74 5.09
C THR A 59 11.72 -10.50 4.42
N GLY A 60 10.65 -11.13 4.92
CA GLY A 60 9.31 -10.93 4.41
C GLY A 60 8.81 -9.49 4.52
N MET A 61 9.07 -8.82 5.65
CA MET A 61 8.72 -7.41 5.83
C MET A 61 9.50 -6.48 4.90
N ASN A 62 10.79 -6.75 4.69
CA ASN A 62 11.61 -5.99 3.74
C ASN A 62 11.11 -6.17 2.30
N THR A 63 10.80 -7.39 1.89
CA THR A 63 10.20 -7.65 0.57
C THR A 63 8.87 -6.94 0.41
N MET A 64 8.01 -6.93 1.43
CA MET A 64 6.74 -6.16 1.39
C MET A 64 6.99 -4.64 1.27
N ALA A 65 8.00 -4.12 1.97
CA ALA A 65 8.37 -2.72 1.92
C ALA A 65 8.89 -2.29 0.54
N GLU A 66 9.61 -3.17 -0.17
CA GLU A 66 10.07 -2.93 -1.55
C GLU A 66 8.92 -2.74 -2.56
N PHE A 67 7.71 -3.24 -2.27
CA PHE A 67 6.55 -3.03 -3.13
C PHE A 67 5.87 -1.66 -2.91
N ILE A 68 6.14 -0.96 -1.80
CA ILE A 68 5.50 0.33 -1.50
C ILE A 68 5.72 1.37 -2.61
N PRO A 69 6.96 1.58 -3.12
CA PRO A 69 7.18 2.52 -4.23
C PRO A 69 6.38 2.15 -5.48
N THR A 70 6.30 0.86 -5.81
CA THR A 70 5.53 0.38 -6.96
C THR A 70 4.04 0.68 -6.80
N ILE A 71 3.46 0.41 -5.63
CA ILE A 71 2.06 0.71 -5.34
C ILE A 71 1.80 2.22 -5.39
N ALA A 72 2.72 3.03 -4.88
CA ALA A 72 2.61 4.49 -4.94
C ALA A 72 2.58 5.01 -6.39
N ILE A 73 3.46 4.49 -7.27
CA ILE A 73 3.46 4.85 -8.69
C ILE A 73 2.15 4.44 -9.36
N VAL A 74 1.66 3.23 -9.11
CA VAL A 74 0.39 2.74 -9.67
C VAL A 74 -0.79 3.61 -9.22
N ALA A 75 -0.82 3.98 -7.93
CA ALA A 75 -1.85 4.87 -7.40
C ALA A 75 -1.83 6.23 -8.13
N VAL A 76 -0.65 6.87 -8.23
CA VAL A 76 -0.49 8.15 -8.94
C VAL A 76 -0.90 8.03 -10.40
N ALA A 77 -0.47 6.98 -11.11
CA ALA A 77 -0.86 6.74 -12.49
C ALA A 77 -2.38 6.61 -12.66
N ALA A 78 -3.04 5.86 -11.77
CA ALA A 78 -4.50 5.71 -11.79
C ALA A 78 -5.22 7.05 -11.57
N ILE A 79 -4.70 7.89 -10.68
CA ILE A 79 -5.23 9.24 -10.42
C ILE A 79 -5.12 10.11 -11.68
N VAL A 80 -3.95 10.13 -12.32
CA VAL A 80 -3.72 10.93 -13.55
C VAL A 80 -4.66 10.47 -14.66
N ILE A 81 -4.79 9.17 -14.90
CA ILE A 81 -5.71 8.62 -15.91
C ILE A 81 -7.16 8.99 -15.58
N GLY A 82 -7.56 8.87 -14.30
CA GLY A 82 -8.89 9.25 -13.86
C GLY A 82 -9.23 10.71 -14.15
N ILE A 83 -8.28 11.63 -13.88
CA ILE A 83 -8.45 13.06 -14.17
C ILE A 83 -8.59 13.28 -15.69
N ILE A 84 -7.73 12.67 -16.50
CA ILE A 84 -7.77 12.82 -17.96
C ILE A 84 -9.12 12.35 -18.51
N LEU A 85 -9.63 11.20 -18.09
CA LEU A 85 -10.92 10.67 -18.55
C LEU A 85 -12.10 11.57 -18.14
N VAL A 86 -12.06 12.20 -16.96
CA VAL A 86 -13.13 13.10 -16.51
C VAL A 86 -13.14 14.40 -17.31
N PHE A 87 -11.98 14.94 -17.63
CA PHE A 87 -11.87 16.21 -18.38
C PHE A 87 -12.06 16.05 -19.89
N PHE A 88 -11.49 15.01 -20.49
CA PHE A 88 -11.56 14.79 -21.94
C PHE A 88 -12.71 13.86 -22.37
N GLY A 89 -13.25 13.04 -21.47
CA GLY A 89 -14.29 12.06 -21.77
C GLY A 89 -15.72 12.58 -21.61
N ARG A 90 -15.94 13.85 -21.24
CA ARG A 90 -17.28 14.46 -21.28
C ARG A 90 -17.59 14.88 -22.73
N PRO A 91 -18.48 14.18 -23.45
CA PRO A 91 -19.03 14.73 -24.68
C PRO A 91 -19.77 16.01 -24.30
N ARG A 92 -19.55 17.08 -25.07
CA ARG A 92 -20.32 18.33 -24.93
C ARG A 92 -21.80 18.07 -25.15
#